data_AF-A0A1Y4S8L7-F1
#
_entry.id   AF-A0A1Y4S8L7-F1
#
_cell.length_a   1.000
_cell.length_b   1.000
_cell.length_c   1.000
_cell.angle_alpha   90.00
_cell.angle_beta   90.00
_cell.angle_gamma   90.00
#
_symmetry.space_group_name_H-M   'P 1'
#
loop_
_entity.id
_entity.type
_entity.pdbx_description
1 polymer ?
#
loop_
_entity_poly.entity_id
_entity_poly.type
_entity_poly.pdbx_seq_one_letter_code
_entity_poly.pdbx_strand_id
1 'polypeptide(L)' 'MKNKNNRRLKVYGQSNGYNYQDVPTIVLKGKWLEAAGFEIGTDLMVECEDGKLTINAVDRSWALMENSK' A
#
# COMPACT_ATOMS: atom_id res chain seq x y z
N MET A 1 -8.82 22.01 -11.06
CA MET A 1 -7.60 21.69 -10.28
C MET A 1 -6.89 20.55 -10.99
N LYS A 2 -5.57 20.60 -11.23
CA LYS A 2 -4.84 19.47 -11.84
C LYS A 2 -4.88 18.30 -10.86
N ASN A 3 -5.63 17.25 -11.18
CA ASN A 3 -5.58 15.99 -10.45
C ASN A 3 -4.14 15.44 -10.58
N LYS A 4 -3.32 15.63 -9.53
CA LYS A 4 -2.00 15.02 -9.45
C LYS A 4 -2.21 13.54 -9.14
N ASN A 5 -2.48 12.78 -10.20
CA ASN A 5 -2.63 11.32 -10.13
C ASN A 5 -1.31 10.64 -9.75
N ASN A 6 -0.18 11.31 -9.98
CA ASN A 6 1.14 10.77 -9.73
C ASN A 6 1.79 11.43 -8.51
N ARG A 7 2.34 10.60 -7.62
CA ARG A 7 3.12 11.03 -6.45
C ARG A 7 4.54 10.45 -6.58
N ARG A 8 5.56 11.31 -6.46
CA ARG A 8 6.95 10.85 -6.39
C ARG A 8 7.26 10.51 -4.95
N LEU A 9 7.61 9.25 -4.71
CA LEU A 9 8.00 8.73 -3.41
C LEU A 9 9.43 8.20 -3.48
N LYS A 10 9.99 7.84 -2.33
CA LYS A 10 11.29 7.20 -2.20
C LYS A 10 11.15 5.94 -1.37
N VAL A 11 12.01 4.97 -1.64
CA VAL A 11 12.25 3.84 -0.75
C VAL A 11 13.20 4.33 0.35
N TYR A 12 12.86 4.05 1.60
CA TYR A 12 13.65 4.36 2.78
C TYR A 12 14.15 3.07 3.43
N GLY A 13 15.21 3.14 4.23
CA GLY A 13 15.52 2.11 5.22
C GLY A 13 14.72 2.38 6.49
N GLN A 14 14.10 1.35 7.07
CA GLN A 14 13.50 1.42 8.39
C GLN A 14 14.06 0.30 9.27
N SER A 15 14.47 0.63 10.48
CA SER A 15 14.93 -0.37 11.44
C SER A 15 13.75 -1.21 11.91
N ASN A 16 13.88 -2.54 11.83
CA ASN A 16 12.86 -3.48 12.29
C ASN A 16 12.89 -3.72 13.82
N GLY A 17 13.50 -2.81 14.60
CA GLY A 17 13.51 -2.82 16.08
C GLY A 17 14.34 -3.91 16.76
N TYR A 18 14.35 -5.13 16.21
CA TYR A 18 14.96 -6.32 16.82
C TYR A 18 16.39 -6.59 16.32
N ASN A 19 16.69 -6.31 15.05
CA ASN A 19 17.92 -6.78 14.40
C ASN A 19 18.83 -5.69 13.82
N TYR A 20 18.55 -4.39 14.06
CA TYR A 20 19.34 -3.25 13.55
C TYR A 20 19.61 -3.23 12.02
N GLN A 21 19.01 -4.13 11.25
CA GLN A 21 19.09 -4.15 9.80
C GLN A 21 17.98 -3.27 9.24
N ASP A 22 18.37 -2.33 8.40
CA ASP A 22 17.44 -1.50 7.65
C ASP A 22 16.71 -2.37 6.62
N VAL A 23 15.38 -2.37 6.69
CA VAL A 23 14.53 -3.01 5.67
C VAL A 23 13.96 -1.97 4.70
N PRO A 24 13.87 -2.28 3.40
CA PRO A 24 13.24 -1.38 2.42
C PRO A 24 11.80 -1.04 2.80
N THR A 25 11.47 0.24 2.83
CA THR A 25 10.16 0.75 3.28
C THR A 25 9.65 1.83 2.34
N ILE A 26 8.38 1.73 1.93
CA ILE A 26 7.65 2.78 1.21
C ILE A 26 6.59 3.36 2.15
N VAL A 27 6.56 4.68 2.29
CA VAL A 27 5.58 5.36 3.15
C VAL A 27 4.52 6.06 2.30
N LEU A 28 3.30 5.55 2.36
CA LEU A 28 2.10 6.19 1.81
C LEU A 28 1.37 6.93 2.93
N LYS A 29 1.36 8.27 2.88
CA LYS A 29 0.65 9.08 3.88
C LYS A 29 0.05 10.36 3.31
N GLY A 30 -1.10 10.75 3.84
CA GLY A 30 -1.76 12.03 3.60
C GLY A 30 -3.19 11.90 3.08
N LYS A 31 -3.93 13.02 3.15
CA LYS A 31 -5.36 13.12 2.76
C LYS A 31 -5.68 12.74 1.31
N TRP A 32 -4.66 12.62 0.46
CA TRP A 32 -4.84 12.17 -0.92
C TRP A 32 -5.17 10.67 -1.01
N LEU A 33 -4.88 9.87 0.04
CA LEU A 33 -5.26 8.46 0.12
C LEU A 33 -6.77 8.30 0.25
N GLU A 34 -7.40 9.09 1.14
CA GLU A 34 -8.87 9.15 1.29
C GLU A 34 -9.52 9.52 -0.04
N ALA A 35 -9.00 10.54 -0.73
CA ALA A 35 -9.49 10.95 -2.05
C ALA A 35 -9.29 9.90 -3.15
N ALA A 36 -8.42 8.91 -2.92
CA ALA A 36 -8.17 7.77 -3.81
C ALA A 36 -8.93 6.49 -3.36
N GLY A 37 -9.77 6.56 -2.33
CA GLY A 37 -10.56 5.43 -1.83
C GLY A 37 -9.86 4.57 -0.78
N PHE A 38 -8.72 5.00 -0.24
CA PHE A 38 -8.01 4.33 0.85
C PHE A 38 -8.31 5.02 2.18
N GLU A 39 -9.47 4.71 2.75
CA GLU A 39 -9.90 5.23 4.04
C GLU A 39 -9.24 4.49 5.21
N ILE A 40 -9.24 5.10 6.39
CA ILE A 40 -8.74 4.46 7.61
C ILE A 40 -9.59 3.22 7.90
N GLY A 41 -8.95 2.06 8.01
CA GLY A 41 -9.62 0.77 8.23
C GLY A 41 -10.04 0.05 6.93
N THR A 42 -9.70 0.58 5.76
CA THR A 42 -9.85 -0.13 4.48
C THR A 42 -8.80 -1.24 4.39
N ASP A 43 -9.25 -2.45 4.07
CA ASP A 43 -8.37 -3.57 3.76
C ASP A 43 -7.74 -3.36 2.38
N LEU A 44 -6.48 -3.77 2.22
CA LEU A 44 -5.71 -3.51 1.00
C LEU A 44 -4.92 -4.74 0.56
N MET A 45 -4.94 -4.99 -0.74
CA MET A 45 -4.19 -6.04 -1.42
C MET A 45 -3.03 -5.41 -2.18
N VAL A 46 -1.85 -6.01 -2.07
CA VAL A 46 -0.66 -5.60 -2.82
C VAL A 46 -0.20 -6.77 -3.67
N GLU A 47 -0.27 -6.59 -4.98
CA GLU A 47 0.30 -7.54 -5.94
C GLU A 47 1.73 -7.11 -6.26
N CYS A 48 2.65 -8.07 -6.11
CA CYS A 48 4.07 -7.89 -6.37
C CYS A 48 4.45 -8.57 -7.69
N GLU A 49 4.85 -7.78 -8.67
CA GLU A 49 5.35 -8.23 -9.96
C GLU A 49 6.76 -7.63 -10.17
N ASP A 50 7.58 -8.19 -11.06
CA ASP A 50 8.97 -7.77 -11.27
C ASP A 50 9.15 -6.24 -11.44
N GLY A 51 9.52 -5.55 -10.35
CA GLY A 51 9.71 -4.09 -10.29
C GLY A 51 8.42 -3.25 -10.20
N LYS A 52 7.25 -3.88 -10.02
CA LYS A 52 5.94 -3.22 -9.98
C LYS A 52 5.13 -3.67 -8.78
N LEU A 53 4.54 -2.71 -8.08
CA LEU A 53 3.56 -2.93 -7.03
C LEU A 53 2.21 -2.36 -7.47
N THR A 54 1.18 -3.19 -7.46
CA THR A 54 -0.21 -2.76 -7.66
C THR A 54 -0.93 -2.81 -6.32
N ILE A 55 -1.46 -1.67 -5.85
CA ILE A 55 -2.15 -1.57 -4.57
C ILE A 55 -3.63 -1.32 -4.84
N ASN A 56 -4.48 -2.22 -4.36
CA ASN A 56 -5.93 -2.13 -4.51
C ASN A 56 -6.57 -2.07 -3.12
N ALA A 57 -7.52 -1.14 -2.94
CA ALA A 57 -8.47 -1.24 -1.83
C ALA A 57 -9.38 -2.44 -2.10
N VAL A 58 -9.54 -3.31 -1.11
CA VAL A 58 -10.39 -4.49 -1.22
C VAL A 58 -11.50 -4.43 -0.18
N ASP A 59 -12.69 -4.86 -0.57
CA ASP A 59 -13.73 -5.17 0.39
C ASP A 59 -13.34 -6.47 1.12
N ARG A 60 -13.68 -6.57 2.40
CA ARG A 60 -13.40 -7.71 3.28
C ARG A 60 -14.01 -9.02 2.75
N SER A 61 -14.97 -8.94 1.83
CA SER A 61 -15.53 -10.08 1.10
C SER A 61 -14.56 -10.73 0.11
N TRP A 62 -13.52 -10.04 -0.35
CA TRP A 62 -12.49 -10.59 -1.24
C TRP A 62 -11.74 -11.75 -0.58
N ALA A 63 -11.33 -11.59 0.68
CA ALA A 63 -10.62 -12.62 1.44
C ALA A 63 -11.46 -13.90 1.65
N LEU A 64 -12.80 -13.79 1.61
CA LEU A 64 -13.70 -14.94 1.70
C LEU A 64 -13.85 -15.70 0.38
N MET A 65 -13.62 -15.05 -0.77
CA MET A 65 -13.73 -15.68 -2.08
C MET A 65 -12.46 -16.43 -2.51
N GLU A 66 -11.30 -16.02 -1.99
CA GLU A 66 -10.01 -16.66 -2.28
C GLU A 66 -9.84 -17.99 -1.52
N ASN A 67 -10.42 -18.10 -0.32
CA ASN A 67 -10.42 -19.33 0.49
C ASN A 67 -11.49 -20.37 0.09
N SER A 68 -12.27 -20.11 -0.96
CA SER A 68 -13.34 -21.01 -1.45
C SER A 68 -12.96 -21.73 -2.75
N LYS A 69 -11.72 -21.61 -3.22
CA LYS A 69 -11.19 -22.30 -4.40
C LYS A 69 -10.28 -23.47 -4.04
#